data_AF-A0A954KVS9-F1
#
_entry.id   AF-A0A954KVS9-F1
#
_cell.length_a   1.000
_cell.length_b   1.000
_cell.length_c   1.000
_cell.angle_alpha   90.00
_cell.angle_beta   90.00
_cell.angle_gamma   90.00
#
_symmetry.space_group_name_H-M   'P 1'
#
loop_
_entity.id
_entity.type
_entity.pdbx_description
1 polymer ?
#
loop_
_entity_poly.entity_id
_entity_poly.type
_entity_poly.pdbx_seq_one_letter_code
_entity_poly.pdbx_strand_id
1 'polypeptide(L)'
;MDWFTKLPFALVCGVLLASLVPESADGCEFCLVPTLTFTEQVKQSKAAVIAEWKSATPPVGDETGQTEFVVQQILVDADGLLLENESLTVNEFISGTKGAPFLLINDNAKETLAWTHPQKLSPEAREYIARAPSSNVSTTTRLRYFLRFLEHPDQDIAIDAYGEFARASYDDIKAISGEFNPVQLRKWLSDSSADTTRRGLYGLMLGCSGGPEDARFLEAIIVQPTQEFRLGIDGMMAGYLMLNRAQGMTVLDKAILDNQEIV
;
A
#
# COMPACT_ATOMS: atom_id res chain seq x y z
N MET A 1 69.24 -41.71 41.87
CA MET A 1 69.93 -41.00 40.78
C MET A 1 69.12 -39.77 40.49
N ASP A 2 69.73 -38.64 40.78
CA ASP A 2 69.11 -37.36 41.03
C ASP A 2 68.48 -36.67 39.81
N TRP A 3 67.69 -35.65 40.17
CA TRP A 3 67.79 -34.30 39.62
C TRP A 3 66.85 -33.90 38.45
N PHE A 4 65.87 -33.08 38.83
CA PHE A 4 65.35 -31.87 38.17
C PHE A 4 65.36 -31.79 36.64
N THR A 5 64.18 -31.52 36.05
CA THR A 5 63.91 -30.20 35.44
C THR A 5 62.45 -30.04 34.98
N LYS A 6 61.81 -29.00 35.53
CA LYS A 6 60.93 -28.00 34.87
C LYS A 6 59.57 -28.44 34.28
N LEU A 7 58.51 -28.11 35.02
CA LEU A 7 57.34 -27.39 34.48
C LEU A 7 57.77 -25.97 34.03
N PRO A 8 57.06 -25.20 33.16
CA PRO A 8 55.59 -25.13 33.12
C PRO A 8 54.94 -24.79 31.73
N PHE A 9 53.61 -24.71 31.75
CA PHE A 9 52.78 -23.73 31.00
C PHE A 9 52.81 -23.74 29.46
N ALA A 10 51.77 -24.32 28.84
CA ALA A 10 51.14 -23.76 27.64
C ALA A 10 49.82 -24.49 27.33
N LEU A 11 48.75 -23.71 27.15
CA LEU A 11 47.66 -23.89 26.16
C LEU A 11 46.97 -25.28 26.10
N VAL A 12 45.66 -25.41 26.25
CA VAL A 12 44.62 -24.80 25.40
C VAL A 12 43.29 -24.81 26.17
N CYS A 13 42.75 -23.62 26.48
CA CYS A 13 41.33 -23.45 26.75
C CYS A 13 40.57 -23.60 25.42
N GLY A 14 39.96 -24.76 25.19
CA GLY A 14 39.01 -24.97 24.10
C GLY A 14 37.69 -24.28 24.42
N VAL A 15 37.59 -22.98 24.15
CA VAL A 15 36.33 -22.23 24.20
C VAL A 15 35.48 -22.67 23.02
N LEU A 16 34.40 -23.40 23.32
CA LEU A 16 33.25 -23.62 22.44
C LEU A 16 32.58 -22.26 22.17
N LEU A 17 33.01 -21.59 21.11
CA LEU A 17 32.27 -20.49 20.49
C LEU A 17 31.12 -21.09 19.68
N ALA A 18 29.96 -21.22 20.31
CA ALA A 18 28.70 -21.43 19.63
C ALA A 18 28.44 -20.21 18.73
N SER A 19 28.52 -20.44 17.42
CA SER A 19 28.17 -19.51 16.36
C SER A 19 26.68 -19.18 16.44
N LEU A 20 26.37 -18.01 17.01
CA LEU A 20 25.10 -17.32 16.80
C LEU A 20 25.10 -16.83 15.34
N VAL A 21 24.46 -17.60 14.47
CA VAL A 21 24.09 -17.16 13.13
C VAL A 21 22.95 -16.16 13.32
N PRO A 22 23.09 -14.88 12.92
CA PRO A 22 21.94 -14.00 12.87
C PRO A 22 21.01 -14.51 11.77
N GLU A 23 19.83 -14.97 12.17
CA GLU A 23 18.69 -15.15 11.29
C GLU A 23 18.45 -13.85 10.52
N SER A 24 18.30 -13.98 9.21
CA SER A 24 17.93 -12.91 8.32
C SER A 24 16.67 -12.23 8.86
N ALA A 25 16.77 -10.94 9.16
CA ALA A 25 15.62 -10.11 9.41
C ALA A 25 14.83 -10.02 8.09
N ASP A 26 13.86 -10.91 7.93
CA ASP A 26 12.75 -10.70 7.01
C ASP A 26 12.07 -9.37 7.36
N GLY A 27 11.73 -8.62 6.32
CA GLY A 27 11.43 -7.20 6.36
C GLY A 27 10.40 -6.81 7.42
N CYS A 28 10.61 -5.63 7.99
CA CYS A 28 9.68 -4.97 8.90
C CYS A 28 8.31 -4.79 8.20
N GLU A 29 7.32 -5.60 8.55
CA GLU A 29 5.92 -5.47 8.09
C GLU A 29 5.29 -4.12 8.50
N PHE A 30 5.95 -3.37 9.40
CA PHE A 30 5.56 -2.03 9.84
C PHE A 30 6.14 -0.88 9.00
N CYS A 31 6.97 -1.17 7.98
CA CYS A 31 7.42 -0.15 7.03
C CYS A 31 6.38 0.21 5.95
N LEU A 32 5.14 -0.24 6.11
CA LEU A 32 3.96 0.31 5.43
C LEU A 32 3.54 1.65 6.08
N VAL A 33 4.48 2.60 6.18
CA VAL A 33 4.08 4.02 6.28
C VAL A 33 3.12 4.24 5.13
N PRO A 34 1.92 4.86 5.33
CA PRO A 34 1.00 5.11 4.24
C PRO A 34 1.75 5.92 3.17
N THR A 35 2.24 5.22 2.16
CA THR A 35 2.86 5.84 1.02
C THR A 35 1.70 6.50 0.30
N LEU A 36 1.89 7.75 -0.13
CA LEU A 36 0.85 8.46 -0.85
C LEU A 36 0.40 7.58 -2.02
N THR A 37 -0.91 7.44 -2.23
CA THR A 37 -1.44 6.73 -3.40
C THR A 37 -0.91 7.42 -4.68
N PHE A 38 -0.84 6.73 -5.81
CA PHE A 38 -0.47 7.38 -7.08
C PHE A 38 -1.28 8.65 -7.31
N THR A 39 -2.59 8.58 -7.08
CA THR A 39 -3.45 9.73 -7.26
C THR A 39 -3.12 10.85 -6.27
N GLU A 40 -2.73 10.53 -5.05
CA GLU A 40 -2.31 11.53 -4.06
C GLU A 40 -0.95 12.14 -4.41
N GLN A 41 0.03 11.33 -4.81
CA GLN A 41 1.33 11.83 -5.26
C GLN A 41 1.14 12.76 -6.46
N VAL A 42 0.37 12.35 -7.46
CA VAL A 42 0.00 13.18 -8.61
C VAL A 42 -0.71 14.45 -8.16
N LYS A 43 -1.68 14.38 -7.24
CA LYS A 43 -2.45 15.53 -6.75
C LYS A 43 -1.62 16.54 -5.94
N GLN A 44 -0.70 16.07 -5.11
CA GLN A 44 0.16 16.93 -4.30
C GLN A 44 1.31 17.53 -5.10
N SER A 45 1.68 16.89 -6.21
CA SER A 45 2.75 17.36 -7.08
C SER A 45 2.42 18.68 -7.78
N LYS A 46 3.48 19.41 -8.13
CA LYS A 46 3.39 20.56 -9.04
C LYS A 46 3.43 20.11 -10.50
N ALA A 47 4.11 19.02 -10.76
CA ALA A 47 4.18 18.38 -12.04
C ALA A 47 4.20 16.86 -11.87
N ALA A 48 3.41 16.15 -12.67
CA ALA A 48 3.44 14.71 -12.77
C ALA A 48 3.23 14.28 -14.22
N VAL A 49 4.04 13.33 -14.69
CA VAL A 49 4.00 12.85 -16.06
C VAL A 49 4.16 11.33 -16.11
N ILE A 50 3.56 10.72 -17.14
CA ILE A 50 3.96 9.40 -17.59
C ILE A 50 5.01 9.61 -18.68
N ALA A 51 6.20 9.07 -18.45
CA ALA A 51 7.32 9.20 -19.37
C ALA A 51 7.90 7.83 -19.72
N GLU A 52 8.50 7.74 -20.90
CA GLU A 52 9.17 6.52 -21.35
C GLU A 52 10.68 6.64 -21.17
N TRP A 53 11.29 5.58 -20.62
CA TRP A 53 12.75 5.50 -20.48
C TRP A 53 13.42 5.55 -21.86
N LYS A 54 14.44 6.40 -22.02
CA LYS A 54 15.15 6.60 -23.29
C LYS A 54 16.59 6.09 -23.25
N SER A 55 17.36 6.55 -22.27
CA SER A 55 18.77 6.18 -22.07
C SER A 55 19.22 6.52 -20.65
N ALA A 56 20.29 5.88 -20.18
CA ALA A 56 20.93 6.24 -18.91
C ALA A 56 22.45 6.26 -19.06
N THR A 57 23.09 7.20 -18.36
CA THR A 57 24.54 7.36 -18.25
C THR A 57 24.95 6.91 -16.85
N PRO A 58 25.79 5.86 -16.71
CA PRO A 58 26.27 5.39 -15.42
C PRO A 58 27.05 6.49 -14.66
N PRO A 59 27.05 6.45 -13.31
CA PRO A 59 27.86 7.36 -12.51
C PRO A 59 29.36 7.21 -12.83
N VAL A 60 30.09 8.34 -12.82
CA VAL A 60 31.56 8.37 -12.93
C VAL A 60 32.13 9.09 -11.72
N GLY A 61 32.98 8.41 -10.94
CA GLY A 61 33.53 8.98 -9.70
C GLY A 61 32.46 9.20 -8.63
N ASP A 62 32.32 10.43 -8.16
CA ASP A 62 31.37 10.83 -7.10
C ASP A 62 30.00 11.29 -7.64
N GLU A 63 29.76 11.22 -8.96
CA GLU A 63 28.47 11.57 -9.57
C GLU A 63 27.41 10.48 -9.36
N THR A 64 26.13 10.83 -9.42
CA THR A 64 24.99 9.89 -9.26
C THR A 64 24.55 9.23 -10.56
N GLY A 65 25.10 9.64 -11.70
CA GLY A 65 24.65 9.26 -13.04
C GLY A 65 23.37 9.99 -13.45
N GLN A 66 22.91 9.72 -14.67
CA GLN A 66 21.74 10.41 -15.24
C GLN A 66 20.85 9.45 -16.02
N THR A 67 19.55 9.72 -16.03
CA THR A 67 18.57 9.01 -16.85
C THR A 67 17.73 9.99 -17.63
N GLU A 68 17.59 9.75 -18.94
CA GLU A 68 16.70 10.49 -19.82
C GLU A 68 15.39 9.74 -20.01
N PHE A 69 14.30 10.50 -19.93
CA PHE A 69 12.94 10.06 -20.21
C PHE A 69 12.32 10.95 -21.28
N VAL A 70 11.30 10.45 -21.99
CA VAL A 70 10.49 11.24 -22.93
C VAL A 70 9.06 11.30 -22.42
N VAL A 71 8.54 12.51 -22.22
CA VAL A 71 7.16 12.73 -21.77
C VAL A 71 6.20 12.15 -22.80
N GLN A 72 5.34 11.23 -22.37
CA GLN A 72 4.27 10.69 -23.21
C GLN A 72 2.91 11.29 -22.85
N GLN A 73 2.69 11.58 -21.56
CA GLN A 73 1.45 12.14 -21.07
C GLN A 73 1.69 13.03 -19.86
N ILE A 74 1.05 14.19 -19.86
CA ILE A 74 1.06 15.12 -18.72
C ILE A 74 -0.17 14.83 -17.86
N LEU A 75 0.05 14.53 -16.57
CA LEU A 75 -1.01 14.27 -15.59
C LEU A 75 -1.34 15.54 -14.81
N VAL A 76 -0.29 16.27 -14.39
CA VAL A 76 -0.38 17.55 -13.68
C VAL A 76 0.70 18.48 -14.23
N ASP A 77 0.31 19.72 -14.50
CA ASP A 77 1.19 20.81 -14.88
C ASP A 77 0.67 22.11 -14.28
N ALA A 78 1.09 22.41 -13.05
CA ALA A 78 0.61 23.58 -12.32
C ALA A 78 1.08 24.90 -12.96
N ASP A 79 2.22 24.89 -13.65
CA ASP A 79 2.87 26.09 -14.18
C ASP A 79 2.65 26.25 -15.70
N GLY A 80 2.11 25.23 -16.38
CA GLY A 80 1.81 25.25 -17.82
C GLY A 80 3.06 25.18 -18.70
N LEU A 81 4.14 24.57 -18.19
CA LEU A 81 5.46 24.57 -18.82
C LEU A 81 5.84 23.25 -19.48
N LEU A 82 5.07 22.17 -19.25
CA LEU A 82 5.41 20.84 -19.73
C LEU A 82 4.92 20.63 -21.16
N LEU A 83 5.73 19.97 -21.98
CA LEU A 83 5.37 19.59 -23.34
C LEU A 83 5.44 18.07 -23.54
N GLU A 84 4.45 17.51 -24.23
CA GLU A 84 4.52 16.13 -24.70
C GLU A 84 5.69 15.96 -25.68
N ASN A 85 6.33 14.79 -25.64
CA ASN A 85 7.55 14.44 -26.37
C ASN A 85 8.81 15.21 -25.97
N GLU A 86 8.76 16.03 -24.92
CA GLU A 86 9.95 16.65 -24.34
C GLU A 86 10.82 15.60 -23.63
N SER A 87 12.14 15.82 -23.65
CA SER A 87 13.10 14.98 -22.93
C SER A 87 13.30 15.53 -21.51
N LEU A 88 13.08 14.70 -20.50
CA LEU A 88 13.33 15.03 -19.10
C LEU A 88 14.57 14.28 -18.61
N THR A 89 15.42 14.94 -17.82
CA THR A 89 16.61 14.33 -17.23
C THR A 89 16.44 14.23 -15.72
N VAL A 90 16.63 13.02 -15.19
CA VAL A 90 16.71 12.74 -13.75
C VAL A 90 18.19 12.52 -13.39
N ASN A 91 18.68 13.18 -12.34
CA ASN A 91 20.05 13.07 -11.85
C ASN A 91 20.27 11.81 -10.99
N GLU A 92 19.84 10.67 -11.51
CA GLU A 92 19.99 9.36 -10.92
C GLU A 92 20.14 8.34 -12.05
N PHE A 93 21.08 7.41 -11.92
CA PHE A 93 21.18 6.28 -12.84
C PHE A 93 20.09 5.25 -12.57
N ILE A 94 19.22 5.03 -13.56
CA ILE A 94 18.12 4.08 -13.50
C ILE A 94 18.23 3.14 -14.70
N SER A 95 18.48 1.86 -14.41
CA SER A 95 18.51 0.83 -15.45
C SER A 95 17.10 0.62 -16.02
N GLY A 96 16.98 0.59 -17.34
CA GLY A 96 15.70 0.46 -18.01
C GLY A 96 15.81 -0.08 -19.42
N THR A 97 14.66 -0.29 -20.05
CA THR A 97 14.55 -0.65 -21.46
C THR A 97 13.87 0.51 -22.19
N LYS A 98 14.32 0.80 -23.41
CA LYS A 98 13.73 1.86 -24.23
C LYS A 98 12.22 1.66 -24.36
N GLY A 99 11.45 2.70 -24.03
CA GLY A 99 9.98 2.68 -24.05
C GLY A 99 9.32 2.12 -22.80
N ALA A 100 10.07 1.72 -21.77
CA ALA A 100 9.48 1.30 -20.50
C ALA A 100 8.79 2.51 -19.83
N PRO A 101 7.53 2.38 -19.37
CA PRO A 101 6.79 3.50 -18.78
C PRO A 101 7.18 3.71 -17.32
N PHE A 102 7.32 4.98 -16.96
CA PHE A 102 7.59 5.44 -15.60
C PHE A 102 6.64 6.58 -15.23
N LEU A 103 6.22 6.59 -13.97
CA LEU A 103 5.62 7.77 -13.35
C LEU A 103 6.76 8.64 -12.82
N LEU A 104 6.81 9.89 -13.26
CA LEU A 104 7.73 10.90 -12.75
C LEU A 104 6.93 11.98 -12.05
N ILE A 105 7.39 12.37 -10.86
CA ILE A 105 6.72 13.34 -10.00
C ILE A 105 7.71 14.42 -9.61
N ASN A 106 7.24 15.65 -9.55
CA ASN A 106 7.97 16.79 -9.05
C ASN A 106 7.12 17.56 -8.04
N ASP A 107 7.58 17.54 -6.78
CA ASP A 107 6.90 18.14 -5.63
C ASP A 107 7.40 19.57 -5.34
N ASN A 108 8.46 20.05 -6.00
CA ASN A 108 9.13 21.30 -5.64
C ASN A 108 9.04 22.37 -6.74
N ALA A 109 8.22 23.39 -6.49
CA ALA A 109 8.00 24.53 -7.38
C ALA A 109 9.23 25.41 -7.66
N LYS A 110 10.34 25.27 -6.90
CA LYS A 110 11.52 26.15 -7.07
C LYS A 110 12.56 25.61 -8.04
N GLU A 111 12.52 24.32 -8.36
CA GLU A 111 13.46 23.70 -9.28
C GLU A 111 12.68 22.95 -10.36
N THR A 112 12.57 23.57 -11.54
CA THR A 112 11.92 23.02 -12.74
C THR A 112 12.47 21.66 -13.20
N LEU A 113 13.53 21.15 -12.54
CA LEU A 113 14.29 19.97 -12.94
C LEU A 113 14.45 18.93 -11.82
N ALA A 114 13.82 19.12 -10.65
CA ALA A 114 13.88 18.16 -9.56
C ALA A 114 12.80 17.07 -9.72
N TRP A 115 12.89 16.28 -10.79
CA TRP A 115 12.11 15.05 -10.94
C TRP A 115 12.64 14.02 -9.95
N THR A 116 11.82 13.58 -9.00
CA THR A 116 12.22 12.63 -7.96
C THR A 116 11.49 11.30 -8.12
N HIS A 117 12.13 10.23 -7.61
CA HIS A 117 11.57 8.89 -7.47
C HIS A 117 10.86 8.30 -8.72
N PRO A 118 11.56 8.08 -9.84
CA PRO A 118 10.96 7.45 -11.01
C PRO A 118 10.44 6.05 -10.69
N GLN A 119 9.11 5.90 -10.68
CA GLN A 119 8.48 4.61 -10.42
C GLN A 119 8.17 3.91 -11.74
N LYS A 120 8.75 2.73 -11.94
CA LYS A 120 8.44 1.90 -13.10
C LYS A 120 6.99 1.44 -13.01
N LEU A 121 6.24 1.61 -14.10
CA LEU A 121 4.85 1.17 -14.19
C LEU A 121 4.72 -0.15 -14.95
N SER A 122 3.77 -0.99 -14.54
CA SER A 122 3.25 -2.04 -15.40
C SER A 122 2.39 -1.42 -16.54
N PRO A 123 2.17 -2.15 -17.64
CA PRO A 123 1.22 -1.73 -18.68
C PRO A 123 -0.17 -1.41 -18.11
N GLU A 124 -0.63 -2.21 -17.15
CA GLU A 124 -1.90 -2.06 -16.46
C GLU A 124 -1.93 -0.80 -15.60
N ALA A 125 -0.89 -0.55 -14.79
CA ALA A 125 -0.78 0.64 -13.93
C ALA A 125 -0.75 1.93 -14.76
N ARG A 126 -0.05 1.91 -15.91
CA ARG A 126 -0.06 3.03 -16.86
C ARG A 126 -1.48 3.34 -17.35
N GLU A 127 -2.23 2.34 -17.79
CA GLU A 127 -3.59 2.53 -18.27
C GLU A 127 -4.54 2.98 -17.15
N TYR A 128 -4.36 2.42 -15.95
CA TYR A 128 -5.11 2.77 -14.76
C TYR A 128 -4.94 4.24 -14.38
N ILE A 129 -3.69 4.75 -14.35
CA ILE A 129 -3.40 6.15 -14.05
C ILE A 129 -3.93 7.06 -15.17
N ALA A 130 -3.73 6.69 -16.43
CA ALA A 130 -4.18 7.48 -17.58
C ALA A 130 -5.72 7.65 -17.63
N ARG A 131 -6.47 6.66 -17.10
CA ARG A 131 -7.94 6.69 -17.02
C ARG A 131 -8.48 7.17 -15.68
N ALA A 132 -7.62 7.41 -14.69
CA ALA A 132 -8.06 7.82 -13.37
C ALA A 132 -8.78 9.18 -13.45
N PRO A 133 -9.95 9.33 -12.79
CA PRO A 133 -10.67 10.59 -12.79
C PRO A 133 -9.87 11.68 -12.07
N SER A 134 -9.85 12.87 -12.66
CA SER A 134 -9.17 14.05 -12.11
C SER A 134 -9.65 14.37 -10.69
N SER A 135 -8.77 15.01 -9.90
CA SER A 135 -9.03 15.42 -8.52
C SER A 135 -10.13 16.48 -8.38
N ASN A 136 -10.52 17.17 -9.47
CA ASN A 136 -11.63 18.12 -9.48
C ASN A 136 -13.02 17.45 -9.60
N VAL A 137 -13.06 16.15 -9.90
CA VAL A 137 -14.28 15.35 -9.95
C VAL A 137 -14.71 14.98 -8.53
N SER A 138 -16.03 14.90 -8.28
CA SER A 138 -16.55 14.57 -6.95
C SER A 138 -16.02 13.24 -6.42
N THR A 139 -15.74 13.18 -5.11
CA THR A 139 -15.25 11.97 -4.43
C THR A 139 -16.09 10.75 -4.75
N THR A 140 -17.42 10.84 -4.65
CA THR A 140 -18.36 9.77 -5.03
C THR A 140 -18.11 9.22 -6.43
N THR A 141 -17.93 10.09 -7.43
CA THR A 141 -17.68 9.66 -8.82
C THR A 141 -16.32 9.00 -8.97
N ARG A 142 -15.31 9.53 -8.27
CA ARG A 142 -13.96 8.93 -8.23
C ARG A 142 -13.99 7.54 -7.57
N LEU A 143 -14.69 7.38 -6.45
CA LEU A 143 -14.81 6.09 -5.77
C LEU A 143 -15.46 5.01 -6.65
N ARG A 144 -16.43 5.35 -7.50
CA ARG A 144 -16.98 4.40 -8.50
C ARG A 144 -15.93 3.87 -9.46
N TYR A 145 -14.95 4.70 -9.81
CA TYR A 145 -13.80 4.27 -10.61
C TYR A 145 -12.94 3.28 -9.82
N PHE A 146 -12.51 3.66 -8.62
CA PHE A 146 -11.60 2.89 -7.77
C PHE A 146 -12.19 1.58 -7.24
N LEU A 147 -13.52 1.50 -7.07
CA LEU A 147 -14.22 0.29 -6.59
C LEU A 147 -13.86 -0.97 -7.38
N ARG A 148 -13.59 -0.83 -8.69
CA ARG A 148 -13.26 -1.95 -9.58
C ARG A 148 -11.85 -2.51 -9.38
N PHE A 149 -11.01 -1.82 -8.61
CA PHE A 149 -9.58 -2.05 -8.53
C PHE A 149 -9.10 -2.46 -7.13
N LEU A 150 -9.98 -2.53 -6.14
CA LEU A 150 -9.65 -2.86 -4.73
C LEU A 150 -8.89 -4.19 -4.55
N GLU A 151 -9.09 -5.16 -5.45
CA GLU A 151 -8.39 -6.44 -5.46
C GLU A 151 -7.77 -6.73 -6.84
N HIS A 152 -7.25 -5.69 -7.49
CA HIS A 152 -6.52 -5.83 -8.74
C HIS A 152 -5.23 -6.67 -8.51
N PRO A 153 -4.83 -7.56 -9.45
CA PRO A 153 -3.63 -8.39 -9.28
C PRO A 153 -2.33 -7.59 -9.23
N ASP A 154 -2.29 -6.45 -9.90
CA ASP A 154 -1.23 -5.45 -9.72
C ASP A 154 -1.41 -4.73 -8.38
N GLN A 155 -0.44 -4.91 -7.48
CA GLN A 155 -0.50 -4.37 -6.13
C GLN A 155 -0.49 -2.84 -6.08
N ASP A 156 0.21 -2.18 -7.00
CA ASP A 156 0.27 -0.71 -6.99
C ASP A 156 -1.11 -0.13 -7.30
N ILE A 157 -1.85 -0.76 -8.24
CA ILE A 157 -3.24 -0.41 -8.54
C ILE A 157 -4.15 -0.65 -7.32
N ALA A 158 -4.04 -1.83 -6.69
CA ALA A 158 -4.92 -2.19 -5.59
C ALA A 158 -4.69 -1.32 -4.34
N ILE A 159 -3.42 -0.99 -4.05
CA ILE A 159 -3.04 -0.07 -2.97
C ILE A 159 -3.57 1.34 -3.24
N ASP A 160 -3.43 1.85 -4.47
CA ASP A 160 -3.97 3.18 -4.82
C ASP A 160 -5.50 3.23 -4.66
N ALA A 161 -6.20 2.24 -5.22
CA ALA A 161 -7.66 2.14 -5.12
C ALA A 161 -8.12 2.04 -3.66
N TYR A 162 -7.45 1.25 -2.83
CA TYR A 162 -7.75 1.16 -1.40
C TYR A 162 -7.53 2.51 -0.69
N GLY A 163 -6.41 3.19 -0.96
CA GLY A 163 -6.10 4.45 -0.30
C GLY A 163 -7.10 5.57 -0.65
N GLU A 164 -7.70 5.53 -1.84
CA GLU A 164 -8.81 6.42 -2.21
C GLU A 164 -10.06 6.22 -1.36
N PHE A 165 -10.39 4.97 -1.02
CA PHE A 165 -11.46 4.68 -0.06
C PHE A 165 -11.08 5.04 1.37
N ALA A 166 -9.85 4.76 1.80
CA ALA A 166 -9.37 5.05 3.15
C ALA A 166 -9.40 6.56 3.49
N ARG A 167 -9.29 7.42 2.46
CA ARG A 167 -9.35 8.89 2.59
C ARG A 167 -10.76 9.45 2.44
N ALA A 168 -11.69 8.68 1.88
CA ALA A 168 -13.04 9.16 1.63
C ALA A 168 -13.84 9.32 2.93
N SER A 169 -14.75 10.29 2.94
CA SER A 169 -15.70 10.42 4.04
C SER A 169 -16.66 9.22 4.06
N TYR A 170 -17.17 8.88 5.24
CA TYR A 170 -18.21 7.86 5.35
C TYR A 170 -19.45 8.19 4.49
N ASP A 171 -19.84 9.47 4.41
CA ASP A 171 -20.99 9.90 3.61
C ASP A 171 -20.77 9.64 2.11
N ASP A 172 -19.56 9.87 1.60
CA ASP A 172 -19.20 9.58 0.20
C ASP A 172 -19.23 8.07 -0.11
N ILE A 173 -18.68 7.25 0.80
CA ILE A 173 -18.68 5.78 0.68
C ILE A 173 -20.13 5.26 0.71
N LYS A 174 -20.93 5.75 1.66
CA LYS A 174 -22.33 5.37 1.79
C LYS A 174 -23.14 5.79 0.57
N ALA A 175 -22.84 6.94 -0.05
CA ALA A 175 -23.55 7.42 -1.23
C ALA A 175 -23.42 6.49 -2.46
N ILE A 176 -22.38 5.65 -2.51
CA ILE A 176 -22.20 4.64 -3.57
C ILE A 176 -22.55 3.22 -3.13
N SER A 177 -23.17 3.02 -1.97
CA SER A 177 -23.36 1.67 -1.41
C SER A 177 -24.21 0.76 -2.29
N GLY A 178 -25.08 1.32 -3.14
CA GLY A 178 -25.86 0.57 -4.13
C GLY A 178 -25.01 -0.10 -5.23
N GLU A 179 -23.74 0.25 -5.37
CA GLU A 179 -22.80 -0.35 -6.33
C GLU A 179 -21.93 -1.44 -5.71
N PHE A 180 -21.97 -1.59 -4.38
CA PHE A 180 -21.23 -2.64 -3.71
C PHE A 180 -21.87 -3.99 -4.00
N ASN A 181 -21.03 -5.02 -4.04
CA ASN A 181 -21.46 -6.40 -4.23
C ASN A 181 -21.24 -7.18 -2.93
N PRO A 182 -22.28 -7.37 -2.10
CA PRO A 182 -22.17 -8.09 -0.84
C PRO A 182 -21.58 -9.51 -0.98
N VAL A 183 -21.91 -10.22 -2.07
CA VAL A 183 -21.37 -11.56 -2.32
C VAL A 183 -19.86 -11.51 -2.52
N GLN A 184 -19.37 -10.53 -3.29
CA GLN A 184 -17.94 -10.34 -3.52
C GLN A 184 -17.21 -9.90 -2.25
N LEU A 185 -17.80 -9.00 -1.47
CA LEU A 185 -17.26 -8.54 -0.19
C LEU A 185 -17.13 -9.70 0.82
N ARG A 186 -18.15 -10.57 0.91
CA ARG A 186 -18.07 -11.78 1.73
C ARG A 186 -16.93 -12.69 1.27
N LYS A 187 -16.78 -12.89 -0.05
CA LYS A 187 -15.67 -13.67 -0.60
C LYS A 187 -14.31 -13.10 -0.20
N TRP A 188 -14.10 -11.79 -0.33
CA TRP A 188 -12.84 -11.16 0.06
C TRP A 188 -12.59 -11.24 1.57
N LEU A 189 -13.62 -11.09 2.40
CA LEU A 189 -13.51 -11.22 3.86
C LEU A 189 -13.19 -12.64 4.34
N SER A 190 -13.56 -13.66 3.56
CA SER A 190 -13.25 -15.07 3.82
C SER A 190 -11.92 -15.53 3.21
N ASP A 191 -11.31 -14.75 2.32
CA ASP A 191 -10.07 -15.11 1.67
C ASP A 191 -8.88 -14.79 2.57
N SER A 192 -8.14 -15.81 3.02
CA SER A 192 -6.95 -15.63 3.86
C SER A 192 -5.75 -15.04 3.09
N SER A 193 -5.83 -14.99 1.76
CA SER A 193 -4.81 -14.36 0.91
C SER A 193 -5.07 -12.88 0.62
N ALA A 194 -6.27 -12.38 0.96
CA ALA A 194 -6.57 -10.96 0.82
C ALA A 194 -5.78 -10.14 1.84
N ASP A 195 -5.33 -8.95 1.42
CA ASP A 195 -4.59 -8.02 2.25
C ASP A 195 -5.42 -7.68 3.51
N THR A 196 -4.85 -8.00 4.68
CA THR A 196 -5.52 -7.85 5.97
C THR A 196 -5.89 -6.41 6.26
N THR A 197 -5.17 -5.45 5.70
CA THR A 197 -5.42 -4.01 5.89
C THR A 197 -6.73 -3.56 5.25
N ARG A 198 -7.23 -4.24 4.21
CA ARG A 198 -8.46 -3.88 3.49
C ARG A 198 -9.73 -4.45 4.11
N ARG A 199 -9.59 -5.42 5.02
CA ARG A 199 -10.73 -6.15 5.62
C ARG A 199 -11.69 -5.22 6.37
N GLY A 200 -11.16 -4.19 7.04
CA GLY A 200 -12.01 -3.20 7.71
C GLY A 200 -12.90 -2.44 6.73
N LEU A 201 -12.35 -2.02 5.59
CA LEU A 201 -13.12 -1.38 4.52
C LEU A 201 -14.20 -2.32 3.99
N TYR A 202 -13.89 -3.59 3.75
CA TYR A 202 -14.87 -4.57 3.26
C TYR A 202 -15.99 -4.81 4.26
N GLY A 203 -15.67 -4.87 5.56
CA GLY A 203 -16.66 -4.93 6.63
C GLY A 203 -17.60 -3.72 6.63
N LEU A 204 -17.05 -2.52 6.51
CA LEU A 204 -17.83 -1.28 6.42
C LEU A 204 -18.73 -1.26 5.18
N MET A 205 -18.18 -1.56 4.00
CA MET A 205 -18.93 -1.62 2.74
C MET A 205 -20.06 -2.65 2.81
N LEU A 206 -19.82 -3.78 3.46
CA LEU A 206 -20.82 -4.81 3.68
C LEU A 206 -21.93 -4.32 4.62
N GLY A 207 -21.61 -3.54 5.65
CA GLY A 207 -22.61 -2.86 6.48
C GLY A 207 -23.45 -1.83 5.73
N CYS A 208 -22.87 -1.14 4.74
CA CYS A 208 -23.56 -0.15 3.92
C CYS A 208 -24.51 -0.74 2.87
N SER A 209 -24.30 -1.98 2.45
CA SER A 209 -24.96 -2.60 1.28
C SER A 209 -25.64 -3.94 1.56
N GLY A 210 -25.30 -4.57 2.68
CA GLY A 210 -25.77 -5.90 3.05
C GLY A 210 -27.09 -5.92 3.79
N GLY A 211 -27.44 -7.11 4.29
CA GLY A 211 -28.66 -7.37 5.04
C GLY A 211 -28.44 -8.33 6.22
N PRO A 212 -29.52 -8.97 6.71
CA PRO A 212 -29.44 -9.84 7.89
C PRO A 212 -28.50 -11.05 7.75
N GLU A 213 -28.28 -11.54 6.53
CA GLU A 213 -27.29 -12.60 6.27
C GLU A 213 -25.86 -12.10 6.49
N ASP A 214 -25.57 -10.90 6.02
CA ASP A 214 -24.27 -10.25 6.18
C ASP A 214 -23.97 -9.90 7.63
N ALA A 215 -25.00 -9.54 8.40
CA ALA A 215 -24.86 -9.32 9.82
C ALA A 215 -24.40 -10.60 10.54
N ARG A 216 -25.03 -11.75 10.24
CA ARG A 216 -24.63 -13.05 10.79
C ARG A 216 -23.22 -13.45 10.35
N PHE A 217 -22.86 -13.16 9.10
CA PHE A 217 -21.52 -13.41 8.58
C PHE A 217 -20.46 -12.61 9.32
N LEU A 218 -20.67 -11.29 9.48
CA LEU A 218 -19.75 -10.43 10.23
C LEU A 218 -19.67 -10.82 11.70
N GLU A 219 -20.80 -11.15 12.34
CA GLU A 219 -20.83 -11.64 13.72
C GLU A 219 -19.94 -12.86 13.90
N ALA A 220 -20.10 -13.89 13.05
CA ALA A 220 -19.32 -15.12 13.12
C ALA A 220 -17.80 -14.87 13.01
N ILE A 221 -17.40 -13.90 12.20
CA ILE A 221 -16.01 -13.45 12.10
C ILE A 221 -15.60 -12.72 13.38
N ILE A 222 -16.39 -11.78 13.87
CA ILE A 222 -16.04 -10.93 15.03
C ILE A 222 -15.93 -11.74 16.31
N VAL A 223 -16.86 -12.65 16.61
CA VAL A 223 -16.88 -13.38 17.88
C VAL A 223 -15.90 -14.54 17.95
N GLN A 224 -15.20 -14.86 16.85
CA GLN A 224 -14.22 -15.92 16.82
C GLN A 224 -13.03 -15.57 17.75
N PRO A 225 -12.74 -16.38 18.79
CA PRO A 225 -11.59 -16.14 19.65
C PRO A 225 -10.29 -16.30 18.87
N THR A 226 -9.34 -15.40 19.11
CA THR A 226 -8.00 -15.44 18.54
C THR A 226 -7.01 -14.71 19.46
N GLN A 227 -5.77 -15.20 19.50
CA GLN A 227 -4.68 -14.51 20.19
C GLN A 227 -3.90 -13.57 19.24
N GLU A 228 -4.25 -13.58 17.95
CA GLU A 228 -3.65 -12.72 16.93
C GLU A 228 -4.38 -11.38 16.84
N PHE A 229 -3.60 -10.31 16.73
CA PHE A 229 -4.15 -8.98 16.51
C PHE A 229 -4.91 -8.89 15.18
N ARG A 230 -6.14 -8.39 15.24
CA ARG A 230 -7.04 -8.35 14.08
C ARG A 230 -7.06 -6.98 13.42
N LEU A 231 -6.16 -6.76 12.47
CA LEU A 231 -6.17 -5.55 11.65
C LEU A 231 -7.52 -5.35 10.94
N GLY A 232 -8.09 -4.15 11.07
CA GLY A 232 -9.37 -3.77 10.45
C GLY A 232 -10.62 -4.35 11.10
N ILE A 233 -10.54 -4.93 12.30
CA ILE A 233 -11.72 -5.49 12.99
C ILE A 233 -12.76 -4.42 13.35
N ASP A 234 -12.33 -3.19 13.58
CA ASP A 234 -13.15 -2.01 13.83
C ASP A 234 -14.11 -1.71 12.67
N GLY A 235 -13.65 -1.77 11.42
CA GLY A 235 -14.50 -1.60 10.24
C GLY A 235 -15.54 -2.71 10.09
N MET A 236 -15.19 -3.94 10.45
CA MET A 236 -16.13 -5.07 10.49
C MET A 236 -17.18 -4.91 11.60
N MET A 237 -16.78 -4.49 12.80
CA MET A 237 -17.69 -4.19 13.90
C MET A 237 -18.64 -3.03 13.55
N ALA A 238 -18.13 -1.97 12.92
CA ALA A 238 -18.95 -0.87 12.44
C ALA A 238 -20.01 -1.36 11.44
N GLY A 239 -19.60 -2.16 10.45
CA GLY A 239 -20.52 -2.76 9.48
C GLY A 239 -21.59 -3.64 10.14
N TYR A 240 -21.19 -4.46 11.11
CA TYR A 240 -22.12 -5.28 11.89
C TYR A 240 -23.14 -4.44 12.67
N LEU A 241 -22.67 -3.39 13.37
CA LEU A 241 -23.54 -2.47 14.12
C LEU A 241 -24.50 -1.71 13.21
N MET A 242 -24.11 -1.38 11.98
CA MET A 242 -25.00 -0.74 11.02
C MET A 242 -26.17 -1.65 10.62
N LEU A 243 -25.92 -2.96 10.50
CA LEU A 243 -26.93 -3.94 10.14
C LEU A 243 -27.84 -4.34 11.32
N ASN A 244 -27.27 -4.51 12.52
CA ASN A 244 -27.99 -5.04 13.70
C ASN A 244 -28.34 -4.00 14.77
N ARG A 245 -27.84 -2.76 14.68
CA ARG A 245 -28.13 -1.64 15.59
C ARG A 245 -27.94 -2.03 17.07
N ALA A 246 -28.91 -1.73 17.92
CA ALA A 246 -28.84 -1.95 19.37
C ALA A 246 -28.60 -3.42 19.76
N GLN A 247 -29.15 -4.37 19.01
CA GLN A 247 -28.92 -5.80 19.26
C GLN A 247 -27.45 -6.17 18.99
N GLY A 248 -26.85 -5.56 17.96
CA GLY A 248 -25.44 -5.75 17.65
C GLY A 248 -24.53 -5.29 18.80
N MET A 249 -24.86 -4.16 19.44
CA MET A 249 -24.07 -3.65 20.58
C MET A 249 -24.05 -4.64 21.74
N THR A 250 -25.20 -5.23 22.10
CA THR A 250 -25.25 -6.24 23.17
C THR A 250 -24.37 -7.45 22.88
N VAL A 251 -24.28 -7.89 21.62
CA VAL A 251 -23.41 -9.00 21.23
C VAL A 251 -21.94 -8.60 21.36
N LEU A 252 -21.56 -7.42 20.87
CA LEU A 252 -20.17 -6.94 20.95
C LEU A 252 -19.73 -6.71 22.40
N ASP A 253 -20.56 -6.08 23.22
CA ASP A 253 -20.28 -5.87 24.65
C ASP A 253 -20.02 -7.21 25.34
N LYS A 254 -20.89 -8.20 25.10
CA LYS A 254 -20.72 -9.54 25.67
C LYS A 254 -19.44 -10.21 25.18
N ALA A 255 -19.18 -10.16 23.87
CA ALA A 255 -17.99 -10.78 23.30
C ALA A 255 -16.70 -10.15 23.85
N ILE A 256 -16.59 -8.82 23.85
CA ILE A 256 -15.39 -8.10 24.25
C ILE A 256 -15.17 -8.10 25.77
N LEU A 257 -16.24 -7.90 26.56
CA LEU A 257 -16.13 -7.81 28.02
C LEU A 257 -15.99 -9.18 28.69
N ASP A 258 -16.66 -10.22 28.16
CA ASP A 258 -16.59 -11.56 28.75
C ASP A 258 -15.38 -12.36 28.23
N ASN A 259 -14.70 -11.91 27.17
CA ASN A 259 -13.59 -12.65 26.55
C ASN A 259 -12.47 -11.73 26.03
N GLN A 260 -11.34 -11.68 26.76
CA GLN A 260 -10.18 -10.84 26.43
C GLN A 260 -9.38 -11.33 25.21
N GLU A 261 -9.70 -12.49 24.64
CA GLU A 261 -9.05 -13.08 23.45
C GLU A 261 -9.84 -12.82 22.15
N ILE A 262 -10.60 -11.72 22.05
CA ILE A 262 -11.43 -11.41 20.86
C ILE A 262 -10.90 -10.21 20.05
N VAL A 263 -10.09 -9.35 20.68
CA VAL A 263 -9.61 -8.07 20.12
C VAL A 263 -8.10 -8.07 19.95
#